data_AF-A0AAV4RMN2-F1
#
_entry.id   AF-A0AAV4RMN2-F1
#
_cell.length_a   1.000
_cell.length_b   1.000
_cell.length_c   1.000
_cell.angle_alpha   90.00
_cell.angle_beta   90.00
_cell.angle_gamma   90.00
#
_symmetry.space_group_name_H-M   'P 1'
#
loop_
_entity.id
_entity.type
_entity.pdbx_description
1 polymer ?
#
loop_
_entity_poly.entity_id
_entity_poly.type
_entity_poly.pdbx_seq_one_letter_code
_entity_poly.pdbx_strand_id
1 'polypeptide(L)'
;MEDIKQPRVIEESFYNSNLKTAGTFTAGGFGSYMKSSMHSQNSVDILIKVSFRTISESLPFSIKPIAQWKTLGKAYLGTHYVQSIIYGGDLIACIRFKAMNSEDLNEIRGVIKTSISAGNVLDLVGEGKLESLDRQLKRKATMEVNYFATVPLEGVPNNIQGLRDLVRNFKDHVKKVNNGIGVPVEVELVELSNYDREFEYLKNKELETELENFEMCYDDLLSTKSRIQGVIFENLDTITKEEEKKLAGINDRVRKILNVFSETIANMDLEKGSTQLDPATKAYKEGKIGMAGKFRRELNKIVRKIGSSKSYR
;
A
#
# COMPACT_ATOMS: atom_id res chain seq x y z
N MET A 1 30.82 -0.42 -12.60
CA MET A 1 30.86 0.71 -11.66
C MET A 1 29.82 0.41 -10.59
N GLU A 2 30.26 -0.15 -9.46
CA GLU A 2 29.37 -0.43 -8.31
C GLU A 2 29.00 0.90 -7.66
N ASP A 3 27.89 1.48 -8.10
CA ASP A 3 27.22 2.52 -7.32
C ASP A 3 26.30 1.83 -6.33
N ILE A 4 26.85 1.48 -5.17
CA ILE A 4 26.08 1.21 -3.96
C ILE A 4 25.48 2.55 -3.55
N LYS A 5 24.35 2.94 -4.17
CA LYS A 5 23.57 4.07 -3.68
C LYS A 5 23.13 3.75 -2.26
N GLN A 6 23.55 4.61 -1.33
CA GLN A 6 23.24 4.51 0.09
C GLN A 6 21.74 4.23 0.32
N PRO A 7 21.38 3.31 1.23
CA PRO A 7 19.98 3.05 1.55
C PRO A 7 19.37 4.29 2.18
N ARG A 8 18.29 4.80 1.57
CA ARG A 8 17.45 5.84 2.15
C ARG A 8 16.49 5.19 3.14
N VAL A 9 16.48 5.68 4.39
CA VAL A 9 15.38 5.45 5.31
C VAL A 9 14.20 6.23 4.76
N ILE A 10 13.17 5.50 4.31
CA ILE A 10 11.91 6.09 3.89
C ILE A 10 10.95 5.90 5.07
N GLU A 11 10.87 6.88 5.97
CA GLU A 11 9.70 7.05 6.83
C GLU A 11 8.58 7.65 5.97
N GLU A 12 7.80 6.80 5.30
CA GLU A 12 6.59 7.26 4.60
C GLU A 12 5.35 6.81 5.37
N SER A 13 4.61 7.80 5.88
CA SER A 13 3.25 7.62 6.39
C SER A 13 2.31 7.35 5.20
N PHE A 14 2.19 6.10 4.80
CA PHE A 14 1.35 5.71 3.67
C PHE A 14 -0.10 5.50 4.06
N TYR A 15 -0.82 6.61 4.21
CA TYR A 15 -2.28 6.62 4.09
C TYR A 15 -2.76 7.11 2.70
N ASN A 16 -1.87 7.59 1.83
CA ASN A 16 -2.23 8.46 0.69
C ASN A 16 -2.24 7.85 -0.73
N SER A 17 -1.98 6.55 -0.94
CA SER A 17 -1.79 6.00 -2.30
C SER A 17 -3.00 5.26 -2.90
N ASN A 18 -4.03 4.93 -2.11
CA ASN A 18 -5.17 4.12 -2.58
C ASN A 18 -6.13 4.89 -3.50
N LEU A 19 -6.29 6.19 -3.29
CA LEU A 19 -7.23 6.99 -4.08
C LEU A 19 -6.79 7.25 -5.51
N LYS A 20 -5.49 7.24 -5.80
CA LYS A 20 -5.01 7.55 -7.15
C LYS A 20 -5.04 6.35 -8.11
N THR A 21 -5.34 5.14 -7.64
CA THR A 21 -5.29 3.95 -8.50
C THR A 21 -6.45 2.98 -8.38
N ALA A 22 -7.43 3.14 -7.47
CA ALA A 22 -8.57 2.20 -7.31
C ALA A 22 -8.21 0.70 -7.20
N GLY A 23 -6.94 0.35 -6.96
CA GLY A 23 -6.45 -1.03 -7.13
C GLY A 23 -6.31 -1.52 -8.58
N THR A 24 -6.50 -0.67 -9.61
CA THR A 24 -6.18 -0.97 -11.03
C THR A 24 -4.69 -1.08 -11.27
N PHE A 25 -3.88 -0.44 -10.43
CA PHE A 25 -2.43 -0.63 -10.43
C PHE A 25 -2.08 -1.93 -9.69
N THR A 26 -1.64 -2.93 -10.44
CA THR A 26 -1.07 -4.18 -9.90
C THR A 26 0.45 -4.09 -9.93
N ALA A 27 1.05 -3.74 -8.79
CA ALA A 27 2.50 -3.83 -8.61
C ALA A 27 2.90 -5.12 -7.89
N GLY A 28 3.80 -5.88 -8.51
CA GLY A 28 4.61 -6.89 -7.81
C GLY A 28 5.54 -6.24 -6.78
N GLY A 29 6.13 -7.02 -5.89
CA GLY A 29 7.00 -6.48 -4.83
C GLY A 29 6.24 -5.49 -3.92
N PHE A 30 6.58 -4.19 -4.00
CA PHE A 30 6.05 -3.16 -3.10
C PHE A 30 4.52 -3.03 -3.12
N GLY A 31 3.90 -3.16 -4.29
CA GLY A 31 2.43 -3.13 -4.37
C GLY A 31 1.77 -4.29 -3.61
N SER A 32 2.42 -5.46 -3.59
CA SER A 32 1.94 -6.63 -2.84
C SER A 32 2.13 -6.45 -1.34
N TYR A 33 3.24 -5.82 -0.91
CA TYR A 33 3.40 -5.40 0.47
C TYR A 33 2.30 -4.42 0.91
N MET A 34 2.02 -3.39 0.10
CA MET A 34 0.99 -2.40 0.44
C MET A 34 -0.39 -3.03 0.64
N LYS A 35 -0.76 -4.01 -0.19
CA LYS A 35 -2.00 -4.78 -0.01
C LYS A 35 -2.01 -5.58 1.30
N SER A 36 -0.86 -6.12 1.69
CA SER A 36 -0.71 -6.90 2.94
C SER A 36 -0.77 -6.02 4.19
N SER A 37 -0.08 -4.86 4.20
CA SER A 37 -0.03 -3.96 5.37
C SER A 37 -1.38 -3.32 5.71
N MET A 38 -2.27 -3.13 4.72
CA MET A 38 -3.63 -2.64 4.96
C MET A 38 -4.48 -3.54 5.87
N HIS A 39 -4.12 -4.83 5.97
CA HIS A 39 -4.84 -5.80 6.78
C HIS A 39 -4.18 -6.05 8.14
N SER A 40 -2.98 -5.51 8.39
CA SER A 40 -2.28 -5.70 9.66
C SER A 40 -2.72 -4.67 10.68
N GLN A 41 -3.45 -5.11 11.70
CA GLN A 41 -3.73 -4.34 12.91
C GLN A 41 -2.75 -4.72 14.01
N ASN A 42 -2.52 -3.78 14.93
CA ASN A 42 -1.73 -3.99 16.13
C ASN A 42 -0.31 -4.52 15.89
N SER A 43 0.35 -4.07 14.82
CA SER A 43 1.70 -4.50 14.47
C SER A 43 2.63 -3.34 14.17
N VAL A 44 3.94 -3.63 14.25
CA VAL A 44 5.02 -2.75 13.82
C VAL A 44 5.84 -3.51 12.79
N ASP A 45 5.94 -2.94 11.59
CA ASP A 45 6.64 -3.55 10.46
C ASP A 45 8.01 -2.89 10.28
N ILE A 46 9.05 -3.70 10.13
CA ILE A 46 10.39 -3.29 9.69
C ILE A 46 10.54 -3.76 8.24
N LEU A 47 10.79 -2.82 7.34
CA LEU A 47 10.94 -3.11 5.91
C LEU A 47 12.41 -3.07 5.50
N ILE A 48 12.86 -4.14 4.87
CA ILE A 48 14.16 -4.23 4.23
C ILE A 48 13.92 -4.28 2.74
N LYS A 49 14.30 -3.21 2.03
CA LYS A 49 14.27 -3.13 0.58
C LYS A 49 15.64 -3.51 0.01
N VAL A 50 15.67 -4.51 -0.85
CA VAL A 50 16.84 -4.88 -1.65
C VAL A 50 16.50 -4.66 -3.11
N SER A 51 17.31 -3.84 -3.77
CA SER A 51 17.17 -3.52 -5.18
C SER A 51 18.40 -4.01 -5.92
N PHE A 52 18.18 -4.81 -6.95
CA PHE A 52 19.22 -5.23 -7.87
C PHE A 52 18.85 -4.76 -9.27
N ARG A 53 19.78 -4.09 -9.95
CA ARG A 53 19.61 -3.54 -11.30
C ARG A 53 20.60 -4.24 -12.22
N THR A 54 20.16 -4.57 -13.42
CA THR A 54 20.93 -5.39 -14.37
C THR A 54 21.35 -4.56 -15.56
N ILE A 55 20.38 -4.06 -16.33
CA ILE A 55 20.59 -3.25 -17.53
C ILE A 55 19.66 -2.04 -17.53
N SER A 56 20.09 -1.01 -18.23
CA SER A 56 19.29 0.16 -18.56
C SER A 56 19.20 0.25 -20.07
N GLU A 57 17.99 0.27 -20.60
CA GLU A 57 17.72 0.53 -22.01
C GLU A 57 17.14 1.92 -22.14
N SER A 58 17.70 2.72 -23.04
CA SER A 58 17.29 4.11 -23.22
C SER A 58 17.23 4.44 -24.70
N LEU A 59 16.25 5.26 -25.07
CA LEU A 59 16.19 5.82 -26.41
C LEU A 59 17.41 6.74 -26.64
N PRO A 60 18.11 6.62 -27.80
CA PRO A 60 19.20 7.52 -28.13
C PRO A 60 18.71 8.97 -28.25
N PHE A 61 19.53 9.94 -27.82
CA PHE A 61 19.19 11.37 -27.91
C PHE A 61 18.91 11.87 -29.34
N SER A 62 19.43 11.17 -30.35
CA SER A 62 19.22 11.49 -31.77
C SER A 62 17.92 10.93 -32.35
N ILE A 63 17.19 10.10 -31.60
CA ILE A 63 15.94 9.51 -32.06
C ILE A 63 14.92 10.64 -32.33
N LYS A 64 14.16 10.50 -33.42
CA LYS A 64 13.06 11.40 -33.74
C LYS A 64 11.75 10.62 -33.75
N PRO A 65 10.62 11.23 -33.34
CA PRO A 65 9.31 10.61 -33.55
C PRO A 65 9.07 10.28 -35.02
N ILE A 66 8.31 9.21 -35.28
CA ILE A 66 7.86 8.89 -36.64
C ILE A 66 7.07 10.06 -37.24
N ALA A 67 7.21 10.35 -38.52
CA ALA A 67 6.69 11.59 -39.13
C ALA A 67 5.19 11.86 -38.85
N GLN A 68 4.39 10.79 -38.81
CA GLN A 68 2.94 10.84 -38.61
C GLN A 68 2.50 10.69 -37.15
N TRP A 69 3.40 10.80 -36.17
CA TRP A 69 3.02 10.60 -34.76
C TRP A 69 1.90 11.56 -34.33
N LYS A 70 1.95 12.82 -34.78
CA LYS A 70 0.92 13.83 -34.48
C LYS A 70 -0.48 13.44 -34.94
N THR A 71 -0.60 12.68 -36.03
CA THR A 71 -1.91 12.27 -36.57
C THR A 71 -2.54 11.12 -35.79
N LEU A 72 -1.81 10.50 -34.85
CA LEU A 72 -2.32 9.41 -34.02
C LEU A 72 -3.18 9.91 -32.84
N GLY A 73 -3.01 11.18 -32.44
CA GLY A 73 -3.77 11.83 -31.37
C GLY A 73 -3.50 11.29 -29.96
N LYS A 74 -3.99 12.02 -28.95
CA LYS A 74 -3.79 11.72 -27.51
C LYS A 74 -4.39 10.37 -27.08
N ALA A 75 -5.47 9.93 -27.72
CA ALA A 75 -6.11 8.65 -27.40
C ALA A 75 -5.25 7.42 -27.73
N TYR A 76 -4.36 7.53 -28.73
CA TYR A 76 -3.47 6.43 -29.13
C TYR A 76 -2.10 6.53 -28.44
N LEU A 77 -1.55 7.74 -28.36
CA LEU A 77 -0.19 7.96 -27.84
C LEU A 77 -0.12 8.16 -26.33
N GLY A 78 -1.23 8.53 -25.69
CA GLY A 78 -1.24 8.99 -24.30
C GLY A 78 -0.58 10.36 -24.15
N THR A 79 -0.03 10.63 -22.97
CA THR A 79 0.59 11.92 -22.62
C THR A 79 2.12 11.86 -22.50
N HIS A 80 2.68 10.65 -22.43
CA HIS A 80 4.11 10.43 -22.22
C HIS A 80 4.62 9.33 -23.16
N TYR A 81 5.91 9.37 -23.44
CA TYR A 81 6.63 8.23 -24.01
C TYR A 81 7.68 7.73 -23.03
N VAL A 82 8.07 6.46 -23.18
CA VAL A 82 9.12 5.84 -22.40
C VAL A 82 10.48 6.28 -22.95
N GLN A 83 11.24 7.04 -22.17
CA GLN A 83 12.61 7.42 -22.52
C GLN A 83 13.60 6.33 -22.14
N SER A 84 13.44 5.75 -20.96
CA SER A 84 14.31 4.69 -20.47
C SER A 84 13.58 3.68 -19.59
N ILE A 85 14.08 2.46 -19.58
CA ILE A 85 13.63 1.36 -18.72
C ILE A 85 14.86 0.78 -18.03
N ILE A 86 14.81 0.71 -16.71
CA ILE A 86 15.81 -0.03 -15.92
C ILE A 86 15.21 -1.37 -15.54
N TYR A 87 15.96 -2.43 -15.83
CA TYR A 87 15.59 -3.80 -15.52
C TYR A 87 16.32 -4.31 -14.27
N GLY A 88 15.74 -5.33 -13.65
CA GLY A 88 16.32 -6.05 -12.53
C GLY A 88 15.27 -6.69 -11.65
N GLY A 89 15.39 -6.51 -10.34
CA GLY A 89 14.39 -6.98 -9.39
C GLY A 89 14.43 -6.23 -8.08
N ASP A 90 13.28 -6.18 -7.42
CA ASP A 90 13.12 -5.64 -6.08
C ASP A 90 12.60 -6.74 -5.14
N LEU A 91 13.16 -6.79 -3.95
CA LEU A 91 12.71 -7.60 -2.82
C LEU A 91 12.38 -6.67 -1.66
N ILE A 92 11.24 -6.92 -1.03
CA ILE A 92 10.87 -6.34 0.25
C ILE A 92 10.67 -7.49 1.21
N ALA A 93 11.53 -7.55 2.21
CA ALA A 93 11.29 -8.37 3.37
C ALA A 93 10.64 -7.51 4.45
N CYS A 94 9.47 -7.92 4.92
CA CYS A 94 8.76 -7.32 6.03
C CYS A 94 8.91 -8.21 7.26
N ILE A 95 9.62 -7.71 8.27
CA ILE A 95 9.64 -8.29 9.60
C ILE A 95 8.54 -7.61 10.40
N ARG A 96 7.49 -8.36 10.71
CA ARG A 96 6.32 -7.85 11.41
C ARG A 96 6.33 -8.32 12.86
N PHE A 97 6.32 -7.36 13.78
CA PHE A 97 6.08 -7.62 15.20
C PHE A 97 4.61 -7.35 15.50
N LYS A 98 3.83 -8.41 15.66
CA LYS A 98 2.42 -8.33 16.03
C LYS A 98 2.32 -8.28 17.55
N ALA A 99 1.84 -7.17 18.09
CA ALA A 99 1.70 -6.99 19.52
C ALA A 99 0.60 -7.93 20.07
N MET A 100 0.88 -8.58 21.20
CA MET A 100 -0.08 -9.45 21.88
C MET A 100 -1.21 -8.63 22.50
N ASN A 101 -0.88 -7.42 22.99
CA ASN A 101 -1.83 -6.43 23.49
C ASN A 101 -1.63 -5.09 22.77
N SER A 102 -2.68 -4.28 22.66
CA SER A 102 -2.59 -2.96 22.01
C SER A 102 -1.80 -1.92 22.79
N GLU A 103 -1.69 -2.10 24.11
CA GLU A 103 -0.97 -1.19 25.00
C GLU A 103 0.54 -1.28 24.82
N ASP A 104 1.05 -2.46 24.45
CA ASP A 104 2.47 -2.71 24.24
C ASP A 104 3.02 -2.04 22.96
N LEU A 105 2.15 -1.56 22.08
CA LEU A 105 2.52 -1.14 20.73
C LEU A 105 3.47 0.07 20.70
N ASN A 106 3.27 1.04 21.60
CA ASN A 106 4.18 2.19 21.70
C ASN A 106 5.56 1.79 22.21
N GLU A 107 5.61 0.83 23.13
CA GLU A 107 6.88 0.32 23.65
C GLU A 107 7.62 -0.49 22.59
N ILE A 108 6.91 -1.38 21.87
CA ILE A 108 7.47 -2.15 20.74
C ILE A 108 8.06 -1.19 19.70
N ARG A 109 7.34 -0.12 19.34
CA ARG A 109 7.87 0.93 18.45
C ARG A 109 9.14 1.58 19.01
N GLY A 110 9.16 1.90 20.30
CA GLY A 110 10.32 2.49 20.97
C GLY A 110 11.55 1.59 20.92
N VAL A 111 11.39 0.30 21.23
CA VAL A 111 12.46 -0.72 21.19
C VAL A 111 13.01 -0.89 19.77
N ILE A 112 12.12 -1.02 18.78
CA ILE A 112 12.51 -1.12 17.36
C ILE A 112 13.25 0.13 16.92
N LYS A 113 12.70 1.32 17.16
CA LYS A 113 13.31 2.60 16.76
C LYS A 113 14.73 2.75 17.34
N THR A 114 14.92 2.39 18.60
CA THR A 114 16.24 2.43 19.27
C THR A 114 17.22 1.45 18.63
N SER A 115 16.74 0.26 18.25
CA SER A 115 17.55 -0.78 17.61
C SER A 115 17.96 -0.41 16.17
N ILE A 116 17.12 0.34 15.45
CA ILE A 116 17.40 0.83 14.09
C ILE A 116 18.30 2.07 14.11
N SER A 117 18.05 3.02 15.01
CA SER A 117 18.80 4.29 15.09
C SER A 117 20.31 4.09 15.37
N ALA A 118 20.71 2.89 15.78
CA ALA A 118 22.09 2.51 16.04
C ALA A 118 22.86 2.01 14.80
N GLY A 119 22.31 2.06 13.58
CA GLY A 119 23.00 1.65 12.35
C GLY A 119 22.15 1.64 11.08
N ASN A 120 22.62 0.97 10.03
CA ASN A 120 21.87 0.74 8.80
C ASN A 120 20.82 -0.37 9.04
N VAL A 121 19.63 -0.28 8.42
CA VAL A 121 18.59 -1.32 8.51
C VAL A 121 19.10 -2.68 8.01
N LEU A 122 20.04 -2.69 7.06
CA LEU A 122 20.72 -3.93 6.64
C LEU A 122 21.58 -4.55 7.76
N ASP A 123 22.07 -3.76 8.71
CA ASP A 123 22.83 -4.27 9.86
C ASP A 123 21.94 -5.06 10.82
N LEU A 124 20.62 -4.81 10.83
CA LEU A 124 19.67 -5.62 11.61
C LEU A 124 19.66 -7.06 11.11
N VAL A 125 19.81 -7.24 9.81
CA VAL A 125 19.92 -8.56 9.16
C VAL A 125 21.31 -9.17 9.39
N GLY A 126 22.25 -8.40 9.94
CA GLY A 126 23.53 -8.90 10.46
C GLY A 126 23.33 -9.94 11.58
N GLU A 127 24.41 -10.64 11.91
CA GLU A 127 24.36 -11.68 12.95
C GLU A 127 24.01 -11.08 14.32
N GLY A 128 22.97 -11.61 14.97
CA GLY A 128 22.64 -11.39 16.37
C GLY A 128 21.75 -10.18 16.68
N LYS A 129 21.66 -9.15 15.83
CA LYS A 129 20.83 -7.96 16.11
C LYS A 129 19.33 -8.27 16.06
N LEU A 130 18.87 -8.93 15.00
CA LEU A 130 17.46 -9.31 14.89
C LEU A 130 17.06 -10.36 15.92
N GLU A 131 17.93 -11.33 16.25
CA GLU A 131 17.70 -12.27 17.34
C GLU A 131 17.67 -11.60 18.71
N SER A 132 18.46 -10.55 18.92
CA SER A 132 18.39 -9.75 20.15
C SER A 132 17.07 -9.00 20.24
N LEU A 133 16.63 -8.39 19.13
CA LEU A 133 15.36 -7.67 19.06
C LEU A 133 14.17 -8.60 19.30
N ASP A 134 14.14 -9.77 18.66
CA ASP A 134 13.12 -10.80 18.88
C ASP A 134 13.11 -11.25 20.34
N ARG A 135 14.28 -11.50 20.95
CA ARG A 135 14.36 -11.87 22.38
C ARG A 135 13.84 -10.77 23.31
N GLN A 136 14.13 -9.50 23.05
CA GLN A 136 13.63 -8.37 23.84
C GLN A 136 12.10 -8.25 23.77
N LEU A 137 11.52 -8.58 22.61
CA LEU A 137 10.09 -8.42 22.34
C LEU A 137 9.26 -9.71 22.54
N LYS A 138 9.89 -10.87 22.77
CA LYS A 138 9.25 -12.19 22.82
C LYS A 138 8.03 -12.29 23.77
N ARG A 139 7.98 -11.48 24.83
CA ARG A 139 6.86 -11.46 25.80
C ARG A 139 5.73 -10.51 25.40
N LYS A 140 5.95 -9.64 24.41
CA LYS A 140 5.04 -8.55 24.02
C LYS A 140 4.55 -8.68 22.58
N ALA A 141 5.31 -9.37 21.73
CA ALA A 141 5.00 -9.53 20.33
C ALA A 141 5.41 -10.89 19.78
N THR A 142 4.73 -11.32 18.72
CA THR A 142 5.16 -12.41 17.85
C THR A 142 5.80 -11.84 16.60
N MET A 143 6.94 -12.39 16.19
CA MET A 143 7.62 -12.00 14.96
C MET A 143 7.18 -12.87 13.79
N GLU A 144 6.86 -12.24 12.67
CA GLU A 144 6.56 -12.87 11.38
C GLU A 144 7.48 -12.29 10.31
N VAL A 145 7.90 -13.09 9.33
CA VAL A 145 8.70 -12.61 8.18
C VAL A 145 7.93 -12.90 6.89
N ASN A 146 7.66 -11.84 6.14
CA ASN A 146 6.94 -11.88 4.86
C ASN A 146 7.83 -11.34 3.75
N TYR A 147 7.72 -11.91 2.54
CA TYR A 147 8.54 -11.53 1.40
C TYR A 147 7.67 -11.12 0.23
N PHE A 148 8.04 -10.01 -0.40
CA PHE A 148 7.38 -9.48 -1.57
C PHE A 148 8.43 -9.15 -2.60
N ALA A 149 8.47 -9.90 -3.70
CA ALA A 149 9.45 -9.72 -4.76
C ALA A 149 8.80 -9.47 -6.11
N THR A 150 9.55 -8.83 -7.01
CA THR A 150 9.15 -8.67 -8.42
C THR A 150 9.56 -9.86 -9.28
N VAL A 151 10.40 -10.76 -8.75
CA VAL A 151 10.84 -12.01 -9.38
C VAL A 151 10.46 -13.20 -8.50
N PRO A 152 10.29 -14.42 -9.06
CA PRO A 152 10.04 -15.62 -8.28
C PRO A 152 11.15 -15.90 -7.26
N LEU A 153 10.74 -16.24 -6.03
CA LEU A 153 11.65 -16.63 -4.96
C LEU A 153 11.61 -18.16 -4.79
N GLU A 154 12.77 -18.79 -4.72
CA GLU A 154 12.91 -20.21 -4.41
C GLU A 154 13.27 -20.38 -2.93
N GLY A 155 12.68 -21.37 -2.26
CA GLY A 155 13.03 -21.70 -0.87
C GLY A 155 12.72 -20.58 0.11
N VAL A 156 11.54 -19.94 0.01
CA VAL A 156 11.12 -18.83 0.86
C VAL A 156 11.19 -19.24 2.33
N PRO A 157 12.16 -18.70 3.09
CA PRO A 157 12.35 -19.10 4.46
C PRO A 157 11.38 -18.38 5.39
N ASN A 158 11.13 -18.91 6.58
CA ASN A 158 10.26 -18.28 7.58
C ASN A 158 11.01 -17.92 8.88
N ASN A 159 12.33 -17.83 8.80
CA ASN A 159 13.20 -17.58 9.95
C ASN A 159 14.28 -16.55 9.61
N ILE A 160 14.93 -16.02 10.65
CA ILE A 160 15.95 -14.98 10.54
C ILE A 160 17.09 -15.40 9.63
N GLN A 161 17.57 -16.64 9.75
CA GLN A 161 18.70 -17.11 8.95
C GLN A 161 18.38 -17.08 7.46
N GLY A 162 17.24 -17.62 7.07
CA GLY A 162 16.86 -17.60 5.68
C GLY A 162 16.52 -16.19 5.16
N LEU A 163 16.03 -15.27 6.01
CA LEU A 163 15.96 -13.85 5.63
C LEU A 163 17.35 -13.32 5.20
N ARG A 164 18.41 -13.63 5.95
CA ARG A 164 19.77 -13.23 5.58
C ARG A 164 20.20 -13.82 4.25
N ASP A 165 19.99 -15.12 4.10
CA ASP A 165 20.43 -15.85 2.92
C ASP A 165 19.71 -15.34 1.67
N LEU A 166 18.40 -15.06 1.79
CA LEU A 166 17.62 -14.48 0.71
C LEU A 166 18.11 -13.07 0.36
N VAL A 167 18.34 -12.21 1.35
CA VAL A 167 18.85 -10.85 1.11
C VAL A 167 20.23 -10.88 0.42
N ARG A 168 21.13 -11.77 0.85
CA ARG A 168 22.48 -11.92 0.28
C ARG A 168 22.47 -12.47 -1.14
N ASN A 169 21.57 -13.43 -1.41
CA ASN A 169 21.54 -14.17 -2.67
C ASN A 169 20.43 -13.68 -3.62
N PHE A 170 19.73 -12.59 -3.29
CA PHE A 170 18.61 -12.10 -4.11
C PHE A 170 19.02 -11.83 -5.58
N LYS A 171 20.25 -11.37 -5.80
CA LYS A 171 20.83 -11.17 -7.15
C LYS A 171 20.74 -12.44 -8.02
N ASP A 172 20.88 -13.62 -7.41
CA ASP A 172 20.88 -14.90 -8.13
C ASP A 172 19.45 -15.28 -8.54
N HIS A 173 18.44 -14.89 -7.75
CA HIS A 173 17.03 -15.02 -8.14
C HIS A 173 16.70 -14.11 -9.33
N VAL A 174 17.20 -12.86 -9.33
CA VAL A 174 16.99 -11.95 -10.46
C VAL A 174 17.65 -12.49 -11.73
N LYS A 175 18.86 -13.05 -11.61
CA LYS A 175 19.60 -13.61 -12.76
C LYS A 175 18.96 -14.84 -13.39
N LYS A 176 18.04 -15.51 -12.71
CA LYS A 176 17.27 -16.64 -13.28
C LYS A 176 16.13 -16.18 -14.19
N VAL A 177 15.76 -14.90 -14.17
CA VAL A 177 14.64 -14.36 -14.95
C VAL A 177 15.15 -13.67 -16.20
N ASN A 178 14.48 -13.91 -17.34
CA ASN A 178 14.73 -13.26 -18.63
C ASN A 178 16.23 -13.26 -19.02
N ASN A 179 16.86 -14.44 -19.01
CA ASN A 179 18.28 -14.61 -19.37
C ASN A 179 19.25 -13.71 -18.58
N GLY A 180 18.94 -13.42 -17.32
CA GLY A 180 19.78 -12.59 -16.47
C GLY A 180 19.37 -11.13 -16.38
N ILE A 181 18.38 -10.69 -17.16
CA ILE A 181 17.91 -9.32 -17.22
C ILE A 181 16.96 -8.99 -16.05
N GLY A 182 16.16 -9.95 -15.58
CA GLY A 182 15.09 -9.66 -14.63
C GLY A 182 13.87 -9.00 -15.30
N VAL A 183 13.15 -8.18 -14.55
CA VAL A 183 11.90 -7.51 -14.98
C VAL A 183 12.09 -5.99 -15.01
N PRO A 184 11.27 -5.23 -15.77
CA PRO A 184 11.23 -3.77 -15.65
C PRO A 184 10.91 -3.36 -14.20
N VAL A 185 11.76 -2.51 -13.62
CA VAL A 185 11.60 -2.04 -12.22
C VAL A 185 11.45 -0.53 -12.13
N GLU A 186 12.07 0.22 -13.06
CA GLU A 186 11.95 1.67 -13.13
C GLU A 186 11.74 2.08 -14.59
N VAL A 187 10.87 3.06 -14.81
CA VAL A 187 10.56 3.60 -16.14
C VAL A 187 10.64 5.11 -16.05
N GLU A 188 11.42 5.70 -16.95
CA GLU A 188 11.48 7.15 -17.15
C GLU A 188 10.49 7.53 -18.24
N LEU A 189 9.56 8.41 -17.89
CA LEU A 189 8.54 8.92 -18.79
C LEU A 189 8.82 10.39 -19.07
N VAL A 190 8.75 10.77 -20.35
CA VAL A 190 8.87 12.16 -20.79
C VAL A 190 7.55 12.59 -21.42
N GLU A 191 7.10 13.79 -21.05
CA GLU A 191 5.87 14.36 -21.58
C GLU A 191 5.99 14.62 -23.09
N LEU A 192 4.94 14.26 -23.83
CA LEU A 192 4.79 14.60 -25.24
C LEU A 192 4.51 16.09 -25.45
N SER A 193 3.99 16.77 -24.42
CA SER A 193 3.75 18.22 -24.37
C SER A 193 5.01 19.05 -24.70
N ASN A 194 6.20 18.50 -24.39
CA ASN A 194 7.50 19.10 -24.72
C ASN A 194 7.73 19.25 -26.24
N TYR A 195 7.06 18.43 -27.05
CA TYR A 195 7.14 18.45 -28.51
C TYR A 195 5.89 19.04 -29.15
N ASP A 196 4.72 18.84 -28.54
CA ASP A 196 3.46 19.37 -29.02
C ASP A 196 2.46 19.58 -27.87
N ARG A 197 1.99 20.83 -27.71
CA ARG A 197 1.07 21.23 -26.63
C ARG A 197 -0.29 20.54 -26.71
N GLU A 198 -0.67 19.95 -27.84
CA GLU A 198 -1.91 19.16 -27.94
C GLU A 198 -1.94 17.98 -26.94
N PHE A 199 -0.77 17.49 -26.53
CA PHE A 199 -0.64 16.40 -25.55
C PHE A 199 -0.49 16.90 -24.11
N GLU A 200 -0.62 18.21 -23.86
CA GLU A 200 -0.59 18.77 -22.51
C GLU A 200 -1.67 18.12 -21.64
N TYR A 201 -1.29 17.80 -20.41
CA TYR A 201 -2.16 17.20 -19.42
C TYR A 201 -2.56 18.25 -18.40
N LEU A 202 -3.81 18.69 -18.47
CA LEU A 202 -4.30 19.79 -17.63
C LEU A 202 -5.19 19.22 -16.52
N LYS A 203 -4.64 19.18 -15.31
CA LYS A 203 -5.41 18.76 -14.13
C LYS A 203 -6.50 19.77 -13.81
N ASN A 204 -7.69 19.25 -13.54
CA ASN A 204 -8.81 20.06 -13.09
C ASN A 204 -8.65 20.40 -11.60
N LYS A 205 -8.38 21.67 -11.28
CA LYS A 205 -8.19 22.14 -9.90
C LYS A 205 -9.42 21.99 -9.01
N GLU A 206 -10.61 22.09 -9.59
CA GLU A 206 -11.87 21.89 -8.87
C GLU A 206 -11.97 20.43 -8.40
N LEU A 207 -11.65 19.48 -9.29
CA LEU A 207 -11.58 18.07 -8.94
C LEU A 207 -10.52 17.82 -7.85
N GLU A 208 -9.32 18.38 -7.95
CA GLU A 208 -8.28 18.23 -6.91
C GLU A 208 -8.77 18.65 -5.53
N THR A 209 -9.54 19.73 -5.45
CA THR A 209 -10.10 20.22 -4.18
C THR A 209 -11.16 19.26 -3.64
N GLU A 210 -12.03 18.74 -4.49
CA GLU A 210 -13.08 17.79 -4.10
C GLU A 210 -12.52 16.41 -3.76
N LEU A 211 -11.36 16.05 -4.32
CA LEU A 211 -10.71 14.78 -4.02
C LEU A 211 -10.40 14.67 -2.53
N GLU A 212 -9.94 15.73 -1.85
CA GLU A 212 -9.65 15.68 -0.41
C GLU A 212 -10.87 15.21 0.41
N ASN A 213 -12.05 15.77 0.16
CA ASN A 213 -13.29 15.36 0.81
C ASN A 213 -13.71 13.92 0.44
N PHE A 214 -13.49 13.56 -0.82
CA PHE A 214 -13.73 12.22 -1.33
C PHE A 214 -12.83 11.18 -0.66
N GLU A 215 -11.54 11.52 -0.43
CA GLU A 215 -10.57 10.70 0.30
C GLU A 215 -11.05 10.43 1.73
N MET A 216 -11.45 11.50 2.44
CA MET A 216 -11.95 11.38 3.81
C MET A 216 -13.18 10.49 3.93
N CYS A 217 -14.08 10.51 2.94
CA CYS A 217 -15.26 9.64 2.92
C CYS A 217 -14.87 8.18 2.65
N TYR A 218 -13.93 7.96 1.74
CA TYR A 218 -13.41 6.62 1.44
C TYR A 218 -12.69 6.00 2.66
N ASP A 219 -11.86 6.79 3.34
CA ASP A 219 -11.15 6.38 4.56
C ASP A 219 -12.09 6.05 5.72
N ASP A 220 -13.19 6.79 5.89
CA ASP A 220 -14.22 6.44 6.89
C ASP A 220 -14.79 5.03 6.64
N LEU A 221 -15.06 4.69 5.38
CA LEU A 221 -15.59 3.38 4.99
C LEU A 221 -14.55 2.28 5.23
N LEU A 222 -13.29 2.48 4.82
CA LEU A 222 -12.21 1.51 5.03
C LEU A 222 -11.95 1.28 6.52
N SER A 223 -11.85 2.37 7.29
CA SER A 223 -11.67 2.34 8.75
C SER A 223 -12.83 1.62 9.44
N THR A 224 -14.07 1.91 9.03
CA THR A 224 -15.27 1.25 9.58
C THR A 224 -15.24 -0.25 9.29
N LYS A 225 -14.96 -0.65 8.04
CA LYS A 225 -14.87 -2.07 7.65
C LYS A 225 -13.82 -2.81 8.49
N SER A 226 -12.64 -2.22 8.63
CA SER A 226 -11.53 -2.77 9.43
C SER A 226 -11.91 -2.89 10.92
N ARG A 227 -12.60 -1.88 11.48
CA ARG A 227 -13.06 -1.92 12.87
C ARG A 227 -14.15 -2.97 13.11
N ILE A 228 -15.08 -3.18 12.16
CA ILE A 228 -16.09 -4.24 12.27
C ILE A 228 -15.41 -5.61 12.43
N GLN A 229 -14.41 -5.90 11.62
CA GLN A 229 -13.64 -7.16 11.72
C GLN A 229 -12.96 -7.28 13.08
N GLY A 230 -12.33 -6.21 13.57
CA GLY A 230 -11.72 -6.17 14.90
C GLY A 230 -12.75 -6.45 16.02
N VAL A 231 -13.93 -5.82 15.97
CA VAL A 231 -15.00 -6.04 16.97
C VAL A 231 -15.47 -7.50 16.96
N ILE A 232 -15.68 -8.09 15.78
CA ILE A 232 -16.12 -9.48 15.67
C ILE A 232 -15.07 -10.40 16.28
N PHE A 233 -13.80 -10.19 15.95
CA PHE A 233 -12.68 -10.98 16.47
C PHE A 233 -12.52 -10.85 17.99
N GLU A 234 -12.57 -9.62 18.53
CA GLU A 234 -12.48 -9.34 19.97
C GLU A 234 -13.65 -9.92 20.79
N ASN A 235 -14.77 -10.26 20.16
CA ASN A 235 -16.00 -10.63 20.86
C ASN A 235 -16.64 -11.93 20.35
N LEU A 236 -15.86 -12.81 19.69
CA LEU A 236 -16.31 -14.07 19.07
C LEU A 236 -17.30 -14.87 19.94
N ASP A 237 -17.03 -15.01 21.23
CA ASP A 237 -17.83 -15.84 22.15
C ASP A 237 -18.96 -15.09 22.86
N THR A 238 -19.09 -13.79 22.62
CA THR A 238 -19.96 -12.90 23.42
C THR A 238 -20.96 -12.08 22.61
N ILE A 239 -20.83 -12.06 21.29
CA ILE A 239 -21.78 -11.38 20.40
C ILE A 239 -23.08 -12.19 20.34
N THR A 240 -24.20 -11.53 20.62
CA THR A 240 -25.53 -12.12 20.39
C THR A 240 -25.89 -12.10 18.91
N LYS A 241 -26.81 -12.99 18.48
CA LYS A 241 -27.31 -13.01 17.10
C LYS A 241 -27.90 -11.68 16.63
N GLU A 242 -28.49 -10.89 17.54
CA GLU A 242 -29.01 -9.56 17.18
C GLU A 242 -27.89 -8.54 16.93
N GLU A 243 -26.82 -8.59 17.72
CA GLU A 243 -25.66 -7.72 17.54
C GLU A 243 -24.89 -8.09 16.29
N GLU A 244 -24.75 -9.39 16.02
CA GLU A 244 -24.19 -9.91 14.77
C GLU A 244 -24.99 -9.39 13.56
N LYS A 245 -26.32 -9.47 13.60
CA LYS A 245 -27.18 -8.93 12.53
C LYS A 245 -27.00 -7.42 12.32
N LYS A 246 -26.82 -6.65 13.40
CA LYS A 246 -26.53 -5.21 13.33
C LYS A 246 -25.16 -4.93 12.71
N LEU A 247 -24.13 -5.68 13.10
CA LEU A 247 -22.78 -5.59 12.55
C LEU A 247 -22.74 -6.00 11.07
N ALA A 248 -23.44 -7.07 10.70
CA ALA A 248 -23.60 -7.50 9.31
C ALA A 248 -24.30 -6.42 8.47
N GLY A 249 -25.36 -5.81 8.99
CA GLY A 249 -26.10 -4.74 8.30
C GLY A 249 -25.24 -3.51 7.98
N ILE A 250 -24.41 -3.05 8.91
CA ILE A 250 -23.47 -1.95 8.63
C ILE A 250 -22.34 -2.40 7.69
N ASN A 251 -21.82 -3.62 7.83
CA ASN A 251 -20.78 -4.16 6.95
C ASN A 251 -21.25 -4.24 5.50
N ASP A 252 -22.47 -4.72 5.26
CA ASP A 252 -23.06 -4.82 3.92
C ASP A 252 -23.27 -3.44 3.29
N ARG A 253 -23.73 -2.45 4.07
CA ARG A 253 -23.86 -1.06 3.60
C ARG A 253 -22.50 -0.48 3.23
N VAL A 254 -21.51 -0.59 4.11
CA VAL A 254 -20.14 -0.11 3.86
C VAL A 254 -19.55 -0.77 2.62
N ARG A 255 -19.71 -2.09 2.46
CA ARG A 255 -19.23 -2.83 1.28
C ARG A 255 -19.88 -2.34 -0.02
N LYS A 256 -21.21 -2.16 -0.04
CA LYS A 256 -21.91 -1.64 -1.22
C LYS A 256 -21.41 -0.26 -1.63
N ILE A 257 -21.22 0.63 -0.66
CA ILE A 257 -20.72 2.00 -0.94
C ILE A 257 -19.26 1.96 -1.40
N LEU A 258 -18.41 1.15 -0.76
CA LEU A 258 -17.01 0.96 -1.19
C LEU A 258 -16.89 0.49 -2.64
N ASN A 259 -17.81 -0.36 -3.11
CA ASN A 259 -17.82 -0.77 -4.52
C ASN A 259 -18.09 0.43 -5.45
N VAL A 260 -19.05 1.30 -5.12
CA VAL A 260 -19.32 2.52 -5.90
C VAL A 260 -18.12 3.45 -5.89
N PHE A 261 -17.45 3.64 -4.75
CA PHE A 261 -16.19 4.39 -4.70
C PHE A 261 -15.12 3.77 -5.61
N SER A 262 -14.95 2.46 -5.56
CA SER A 262 -13.95 1.75 -6.38
C SER A 262 -14.25 1.92 -7.88
N GLU A 263 -15.52 1.82 -8.29
CA GLU A 263 -15.96 2.07 -9.66
C GLU A 263 -15.74 3.54 -10.09
N THR A 264 -16.06 4.51 -9.21
CA THR A 264 -15.80 5.93 -9.46
C THR A 264 -14.31 6.19 -9.65
N ILE A 265 -13.45 5.66 -8.78
CA ILE A 265 -12.01 5.85 -8.89
C ILE A 265 -11.45 5.17 -10.15
N ALA A 266 -11.91 3.96 -10.48
CA ALA A 266 -11.45 3.22 -11.65
C ALA A 266 -11.74 3.94 -12.98
N ASN A 267 -12.79 4.75 -13.03
CA ASN A 267 -13.20 5.51 -14.20
C ASN A 267 -12.84 7.01 -14.11
N MET A 268 -12.07 7.41 -13.10
CA MET A 268 -11.74 8.80 -12.84
C MET A 268 -10.78 9.35 -13.89
N ASP A 269 -11.07 10.54 -14.37
CA ASP A 269 -10.25 11.29 -15.32
C ASP A 269 -9.89 12.64 -14.71
N LEU A 270 -8.62 12.88 -14.37
CA LEU A 270 -8.25 14.10 -13.66
C LEU A 270 -8.32 15.37 -14.52
N GLU A 271 -8.57 15.25 -15.82
CA GLU A 271 -8.80 16.40 -16.71
C GLU A 271 -10.27 16.85 -16.68
N LYS A 272 -11.18 15.99 -16.20
CA LYS A 272 -12.62 16.26 -16.11
C LYS A 272 -12.99 16.87 -14.75
N GLY A 273 -14.16 17.49 -14.68
CA GLY A 273 -14.65 18.18 -13.48
C GLY A 273 -15.02 17.26 -12.31
N SER A 274 -15.42 17.83 -11.18
CA SER A 274 -15.76 17.11 -9.94
C SER A 274 -17.00 16.21 -10.03
N THR A 275 -17.87 16.41 -11.02
CA THR A 275 -19.17 15.72 -11.16
C THR A 275 -19.07 14.20 -11.28
N GLN A 276 -17.93 13.67 -11.70
CA GLN A 276 -17.63 12.23 -11.73
C GLN A 276 -17.59 11.61 -10.32
N LEU A 277 -17.38 12.40 -9.27
CA LEU A 277 -17.42 11.96 -7.87
C LEU A 277 -18.85 11.81 -7.32
N ASP A 278 -19.86 12.31 -8.04
CA ASP A 278 -21.26 12.31 -7.61
C ASP A 278 -21.81 10.93 -7.22
N PRO A 279 -21.60 9.85 -8.01
CA PRO A 279 -22.19 8.55 -7.69
C PRO A 279 -21.79 8.05 -6.31
N ALA A 280 -20.48 8.08 -6.03
CA ALA A 280 -19.91 7.71 -4.75
C ALA A 280 -20.31 8.67 -3.62
N THR A 281 -20.30 9.98 -3.87
CA THR A 281 -20.72 10.99 -2.87
C THR A 281 -22.21 10.82 -2.50
N LYS A 282 -23.08 10.55 -3.47
CA LYS A 282 -24.51 10.26 -3.26
C LYS A 282 -24.69 8.94 -2.51
N ALA A 283 -23.94 7.90 -2.88
CA ALA A 283 -23.94 6.61 -2.19
C ALA A 283 -23.54 6.73 -0.71
N TYR A 284 -22.49 7.51 -0.41
CA TYR A 284 -22.04 7.76 0.97
C TYR A 284 -23.09 8.53 1.80
N LYS A 285 -23.71 9.55 1.19
CA LYS A 285 -24.77 10.36 1.82
C LYS A 285 -25.96 9.50 2.23
N GLU A 286 -26.35 8.51 1.43
CA GLU A 286 -27.57 7.69 1.62
C GLU A 286 -28.82 8.58 1.86
N GLY A 287 -28.93 9.70 1.13
CA GLY A 287 -30.03 10.66 1.29
C GLY A 287 -29.98 11.50 2.58
N LYS A 288 -28.87 11.47 3.33
CA LYS A 288 -28.62 12.27 4.55
C LYS A 288 -27.42 13.18 4.37
N ILE A 289 -27.11 13.97 5.41
CA ILE A 289 -25.88 14.77 5.46
C ILE A 289 -24.66 13.82 5.42
N GLY A 290 -23.88 13.94 4.35
CA GLY A 290 -22.68 13.13 4.11
C GLY A 290 -21.44 13.73 4.75
N MET A 291 -21.42 13.84 6.08
CA MET A 291 -20.20 14.22 6.79
C MET A 291 -19.24 13.03 6.90
N ALA A 292 -17.94 13.27 6.69
CA ALA A 292 -16.89 12.30 6.99
C ALA A 292 -17.03 11.76 8.44
N GLY A 293 -16.71 10.48 8.64
CA GLY A 293 -16.84 9.83 9.95
C GLY A 293 -18.28 9.40 10.30
N LYS A 294 -19.21 9.36 9.34
CA LYS A 294 -20.60 8.95 9.56
C LYS A 294 -20.66 7.48 9.98
N PHE A 295 -19.99 6.60 9.24
CA PHE A 295 -20.05 5.16 9.46
C PHE A 295 -19.28 4.77 10.72
N ARG A 296 -18.13 5.41 10.98
CA ARG A 296 -17.40 5.21 12.24
C ARG A 296 -18.23 5.60 13.46
N ARG A 297 -18.97 6.72 13.40
CA ARG A 297 -19.88 7.14 14.49
C ARG A 297 -21.03 6.16 14.68
N GLU A 298 -21.60 5.65 13.60
CA GLU A 298 -22.66 4.63 13.64
C GLU A 298 -22.16 3.34 14.29
N LEU A 299 -21.00 2.84 13.85
CA LEU A 299 -20.37 1.66 14.42
C LEU A 299 -20.07 1.83 15.92
N ASN A 300 -19.48 2.97 16.32
CA ASN A 300 -19.18 3.24 17.73
C ASN A 300 -20.42 3.21 18.62
N LYS A 301 -21.60 3.61 18.11
CA LYS A 301 -22.86 3.49 18.86
C LYS A 301 -23.28 2.03 19.05
N ILE A 302 -23.07 1.18 18.05
CA ILE A 302 -23.34 -0.27 18.15
C ILE A 302 -22.37 -0.90 19.16
N VAL A 303 -21.06 -0.65 19.00
CA VAL A 303 -20.01 -1.19 19.87
C VAL A 303 -20.20 -0.79 21.32
N ARG A 304 -20.56 0.47 21.60
CA ARG A 304 -20.86 0.93 22.97
C ARG A 304 -22.01 0.15 23.59
N LYS A 305 -23.08 -0.14 22.83
CA LYS A 305 -24.21 -0.93 23.33
C LYS A 305 -23.78 -2.36 23.69
N ILE A 306 -22.97 -2.98 22.83
CA ILE A 306 -22.38 -4.31 23.09
C ILE A 306 -21.58 -4.29 24.41
N GLY A 307 -20.72 -3.27 24.60
CA GLY A 307 -19.92 -3.12 25.81
C GLY A 307 -20.76 -2.83 27.07
N SER A 308 -21.78 -1.97 26.98
CA SER A 308 -22.68 -1.68 28.10
C SER A 308 -23.52 -2.88 28.52
N SER A 309 -23.96 -3.73 27.59
CA SER A 309 -24.68 -4.97 27.89
C SER A 309 -23.84 -6.00 28.65
N LYS A 310 -22.50 -5.91 28.58
CA LYS A 310 -21.58 -6.75 29.36
C LYS A 310 -21.40 -6.29 30.81
N SER A 311 -21.57 -4.99 31.10
CA SER A 311 -21.41 -4.45 32.46
C SER A 311 -22.59 -4.79 33.40
N TYR A 312 -23.68 -5.34 32.87
CA TYR A 312 -24.90 -5.69 33.61
C TYR A 312 -25.16 -7.21 33.69
N ARG A 313 -24.21 -8.04 33.26
CA ARG A 313 -24.20 -9.50 33.46
C ARG A 313 -23.07 -9.87 34.41
#